data_AF-A0A5C8LLC3-F1
#
_entry.id   AF-A0A5C8LLC3-F1
#
_cell.length_a   1.000
_cell.length_b   1.000
_cell.length_c   1.000
_cell.angle_alpha   90.00
_cell.angle_beta   90.00
_cell.angle_gamma   90.00
#
_symmetry.space_group_name_H-M   'P 1'
#
loop_
_entity.id
_entity.type
_entity.pdbx_description
1 polymer ?
#
loop_
_entity_poly.entity_id
_entity_poly.type
_entity_poly.pdbx_seq_one_letter_code
_entity_poly.pdbx_strand_id
1 'polypeptide(L)'
;MKKLILLITVSLISISISAQNQDTEYDYYQSELADFKINEILHYPISNLTNNEIINNLKVKVNSDLNTLSSILLNYKFSEQLHLKAKEQSRLQMRMMEMADSFYEQKKLIFLEYAGGISPTYGIKEDMFKDKKVIILRMGGTCIIDEIAYNEKRMYSIFNERMKKNIQNY
;
A
#
# COMPACT_ATOMS: atom_id res chain seq x y z
N MET A 1 -25.20 -45.40 27.17
CA MET A 1 -25.04 -43.94 27.34
C MET A 1 -23.58 -43.47 27.24
N LYS A 2 -22.63 -43.98 28.05
CA LYS A 2 -21.21 -43.55 27.98
C LYS A 2 -20.55 -43.65 26.58
N LYS A 3 -20.81 -44.73 25.82
CA LYS A 3 -20.28 -44.90 24.45
C LYS A 3 -20.90 -43.94 23.43
N LEU A 4 -22.16 -43.55 23.61
CA LEU A 4 -22.86 -42.61 22.72
C LEU A 4 -22.36 -41.18 22.96
N ILE A 5 -22.14 -40.80 24.22
CA ILE A 5 -21.56 -39.51 24.61
C ILE A 5 -20.16 -39.37 24.03
N LEU A 6 -19.32 -40.41 24.12
CA LEU A 6 -17.96 -40.41 23.56
C LEU A 6 -17.95 -40.15 22.05
N LEU A 7 -18.84 -40.81 21.31
CA LEU A 7 -19.00 -40.64 19.85
C LEU A 7 -19.43 -39.22 19.47
N ILE A 8 -20.35 -38.62 20.23
CA ILE A 8 -20.79 -37.23 20.01
C ILE A 8 -19.64 -36.25 20.27
N THR A 9 -18.87 -36.44 21.35
CA THR A 9 -17.70 -35.58 21.64
C THR A 9 -16.61 -35.68 20.58
N VAL A 10 -16.29 -36.88 20.09
CA VAL A 10 -15.29 -37.05 19.01
C VAL A 10 -15.77 -36.37 17.73
N SER A 11 -17.05 -36.53 17.37
CA SER A 11 -17.62 -35.87 16.19
C SER A 11 -17.61 -34.34 16.30
N LEU A 12 -17.90 -33.77 17.48
CA LEU A 12 -17.85 -32.33 17.70
C LEU A 12 -16.43 -31.77 17.56
N ILE A 13 -15.43 -32.47 18.11
CA ILE A 13 -14.02 -32.07 18.00
C ILE A 13 -13.57 -32.07 16.53
N SER A 14 -13.94 -33.08 15.74
CA SER A 14 -13.62 -33.14 14.31
C SER A 14 -14.21 -31.96 13.53
N ILE A 15 -15.45 -31.57 13.83
CA ILE A 15 -16.13 -30.45 13.18
C ILE A 15 -15.46 -29.12 13.56
N SER A 16 -15.05 -28.96 14.83
CA SER A 16 -14.34 -27.76 15.29
C SER A 16 -12.95 -27.60 14.65
N ILE A 17 -12.21 -28.70 14.48
CA ILE A 17 -10.89 -28.69 13.82
C ILE A 17 -11.02 -28.34 12.33
N SER A 18 -12.01 -28.93 11.64
CA SER A 18 -12.27 -28.62 10.23
C SER A 18 -12.70 -27.17 10.00
N ALA A 19 -13.53 -26.61 10.88
CA ALA A 19 -13.96 -25.22 10.81
C ALA A 19 -12.79 -24.24 11.02
N GLN A 20 -11.92 -24.49 12.01
CA GLN A 20 -10.73 -23.67 12.25
C GLN A 20 -9.75 -23.69 11.08
N ASN A 21 -9.52 -24.85 10.46
CA ASN A 21 -8.64 -24.95 9.29
C ASN A 21 -9.20 -24.23 8.06
N GLN A 22 -10.52 -24.29 7.85
CA GLN A 22 -11.18 -23.65 6.72
C GLN A 22 -11.16 -22.12 6.82
N ASP A 23 -11.32 -21.58 8.04
CA ASP A 23 -11.19 -20.15 8.30
C ASP A 23 -9.74 -19.66 8.05
N THR A 24 -8.72 -20.43 8.49
CA THR A 24 -7.32 -20.05 8.26
C THR A 24 -6.89 -20.09 6.79
N GLU A 25 -7.38 -21.07 6.01
CA GLU A 25 -7.06 -21.18 4.58
C GLU A 25 -7.75 -20.06 3.78
N TYR A 26 -8.97 -19.70 4.15
CA TYR A 26 -9.69 -18.58 3.56
C TYR A 26 -9.01 -17.23 3.86
N ASP A 27 -8.59 -16.99 5.10
CA ASP A 27 -7.85 -15.78 5.48
C ASP A 27 -6.53 -15.66 4.71
N TYR A 28 -5.81 -16.77 4.53
CA TYR A 28 -4.59 -16.82 3.71
C TYR A 28 -4.87 -16.45 2.24
N TYR A 29 -5.91 -17.02 1.64
CA TYR A 29 -6.33 -16.69 0.27
C TYR A 29 -6.69 -15.21 0.10
N GLN A 30 -7.41 -14.61 1.07
CA GLN A 30 -7.75 -13.18 1.04
C GLN A 30 -6.50 -12.30 1.14
N SER A 31 -5.51 -12.71 1.95
CA SER A 31 -4.22 -12.01 2.04
C SER A 31 -3.46 -12.04 0.72
N GLU A 32 -3.32 -13.21 0.08
CA GLU A 32 -2.63 -13.32 -1.22
C GLU A 32 -3.32 -12.49 -2.31
N LEU A 33 -4.66 -12.50 -2.34
CA LEU A 33 -5.42 -11.66 -3.26
C LEU A 33 -5.19 -10.16 -2.99
N ALA A 34 -5.11 -9.75 -1.73
CA ALA A 34 -4.84 -8.37 -1.37
C ALA A 34 -3.42 -7.96 -1.80
N ASP A 35 -2.43 -8.82 -1.57
CA ASP A 35 -1.04 -8.61 -2.01
C ASP A 35 -0.97 -8.44 -3.53
N PHE A 36 -1.63 -9.31 -4.29
CA PHE A 36 -1.69 -9.21 -5.74
C PHE A 36 -2.28 -7.87 -6.20
N LYS A 37 -3.42 -7.47 -5.64
CA LYS A 37 -4.11 -6.21 -5.99
C LYS A 37 -3.29 -4.98 -5.60
N ILE A 38 -2.67 -4.99 -4.42
CA ILE A 38 -1.76 -3.92 -3.99
C ILE A 38 -0.59 -3.84 -4.95
N ASN A 39 0.01 -4.97 -5.29
CA ASN A 39 1.17 -5.03 -6.19
C ASN A 39 0.83 -4.49 -7.58
N GLU A 40 -0.36 -4.81 -8.10
CA GLU A 40 -0.88 -4.26 -9.35
C GLU A 40 -0.98 -2.73 -9.28
N ILE A 41 -1.58 -2.17 -8.22
CA ILE A 41 -1.71 -0.72 -8.04
C ILE A 41 -0.34 -0.05 -7.90
N LEU A 42 0.57 -0.65 -7.13
CA LEU A 42 1.90 -0.11 -6.90
C LEU A 42 2.74 -0.02 -8.18
N HIS A 43 2.60 -1.01 -9.06
CA HIS A 43 3.38 -1.13 -10.29
C HIS A 43 2.63 -0.64 -11.53
N TYR A 44 1.41 -0.12 -11.37
CA TYR A 44 0.65 0.44 -12.47
C TYR A 44 1.36 1.68 -13.04
N PRO A 45 1.77 1.66 -14.33
CA PRO A 45 2.52 2.77 -14.92
C PRO A 45 1.59 3.90 -15.34
N ILE A 46 1.94 5.13 -14.97
CA ILE A 46 1.25 6.36 -15.37
C ILE A 46 2.05 7.03 -16.51
N SER A 47 1.42 7.18 -17.67
CA SER A 47 2.06 7.69 -18.89
C SER A 47 2.05 9.21 -19.04
N ASN A 48 1.16 9.92 -18.35
CA ASN A 48 0.96 11.38 -18.49
C ASN A 48 1.73 12.24 -17.46
N LEU A 49 2.78 11.70 -16.84
CA LEU A 49 3.60 12.45 -15.89
C LEU A 49 4.63 13.34 -16.61
N THR A 50 4.63 14.64 -16.29
CA THR A 50 5.55 15.61 -16.91
C THR A 50 6.99 15.40 -16.45
N ASN A 51 7.90 15.18 -17.39
CA ASN A 51 9.34 15.09 -17.12
C ASN A 51 10.02 16.44 -17.30
N ASN A 52 10.98 16.74 -16.42
CA ASN A 52 11.89 17.87 -16.53
C ASN A 52 13.33 17.35 -16.41
N GLU A 53 14.31 18.26 -16.57
CA GLU A 53 15.73 17.90 -16.50
C GLU A 53 16.09 17.18 -15.20
N ILE A 54 15.58 17.64 -14.05
CA ILE A 54 15.83 17.01 -12.75
C ILE A 54 15.29 15.57 -12.71
N ILE A 55 14.06 15.34 -13.18
CA ILE A 55 13.50 13.98 -13.26
C ILE A 55 14.31 13.12 -14.22
N ASN A 56 14.67 13.62 -15.39
CA ASN A 56 15.41 12.83 -16.38
C ASN A 56 16.77 12.39 -15.81
N ASN A 57 17.49 13.30 -15.16
CA ASN A 57 18.74 12.97 -14.47
C ASN A 57 18.51 11.98 -13.33
N LEU A 58 17.43 12.13 -12.58
CA LEU A 58 17.09 11.22 -11.49
C LEU A 58 16.75 9.81 -12.00
N LYS A 59 16.00 9.69 -13.10
CA LYS A 59 15.68 8.40 -13.74
C LYS A 59 16.94 7.64 -14.13
N VAL A 60 17.93 8.35 -14.69
CA VAL A 60 19.25 7.79 -15.03
C VAL A 60 19.99 7.36 -13.75
N LYS A 61 20.04 8.23 -12.75
CA LYS A 61 20.75 7.98 -11.48
C LYS A 61 20.21 6.76 -10.73
N VAL A 62 18.89 6.58 -10.70
CA VAL A 62 18.23 5.50 -9.96
C VAL A 62 17.82 4.31 -10.84
N ASN A 63 18.17 4.34 -12.12
CA ASN A 63 17.81 3.34 -13.12
C ASN A 63 16.32 2.92 -13.06
N SER A 64 15.42 3.91 -13.09
CA SER A 64 13.98 3.67 -12.99
C SER A 64 13.19 4.78 -13.68
N ASP A 65 12.04 4.42 -14.25
CA ASP A 65 11.18 5.37 -14.98
C ASP A 65 10.42 6.36 -14.09
N LEU A 66 10.36 6.12 -12.78
CA LEU A 66 9.68 6.99 -11.80
C LEU A 66 8.24 7.35 -12.20
N ASN A 67 7.54 6.36 -12.77
CA ASN A 67 6.18 6.46 -13.28
C ASN A 67 5.20 5.46 -12.61
N THR A 68 5.65 4.80 -11.54
CA THR A 68 4.81 3.92 -10.70
C THR A 68 4.88 4.40 -9.25
N LEU A 69 3.87 4.06 -8.45
CA LEU A 69 3.92 4.35 -7.00
C LEU A 69 5.13 3.68 -6.34
N SER A 70 5.40 2.41 -6.67
CA SER A 70 6.53 1.67 -6.10
C SER A 70 7.88 2.31 -6.42
N SER A 71 8.12 2.72 -7.67
CA SER A 71 9.39 3.31 -8.07
C SER A 71 9.63 4.65 -7.39
N ILE A 72 8.61 5.49 -7.24
CA ILE A 72 8.73 6.77 -6.52
C ILE A 72 8.97 6.53 -5.04
N LEU A 73 8.18 5.65 -4.42
CA LEU A 73 8.27 5.31 -3.00
C LEU A 73 9.63 4.73 -2.64
N LEU A 74 10.10 3.73 -3.38
CA LEU A 74 11.37 3.05 -3.11
C LEU A 74 12.55 4.03 -3.16
N ASN A 75 12.60 4.86 -4.21
CA ASN A 75 13.69 5.80 -4.40
C ASN A 75 13.69 6.95 -3.38
N TYR A 76 12.51 7.36 -2.90
CA TYR A 76 12.44 8.35 -1.81
C TYR A 76 12.76 7.71 -0.46
N LYS A 77 12.24 6.50 -0.20
CA LYS A 77 12.46 5.74 1.04
C LYS A 77 13.94 5.53 1.34
N PHE A 78 14.73 5.26 0.30
CA PHE A 78 16.18 5.07 0.38
C PHE A 78 16.98 6.27 -0.11
N SER A 79 16.43 7.49 0.01
CA SER A 79 17.05 8.69 -0.57
C SER A 79 18.45 8.97 -0.03
N GLU A 80 18.73 8.64 1.22
CA GLU A 80 20.05 8.83 1.82
C GLU A 80 21.10 7.88 1.25
N GLN A 81 20.75 6.60 1.15
CA GLN A 81 21.59 5.55 0.58
C GLN A 81 21.86 5.80 -0.91
N LEU A 82 20.89 6.39 -1.61
CA LEU A 82 21.02 6.81 -3.01
C LEU A 82 21.69 8.19 -3.16
N HIS A 83 22.09 8.83 -2.06
CA HIS A 83 22.68 10.16 -2.01
C HIS A 83 21.88 11.19 -2.82
N LEU A 84 20.56 11.17 -2.69
CA LEU A 84 19.68 12.10 -3.38
C LEU A 84 19.79 13.50 -2.77
N LYS A 85 20.04 14.49 -3.62
CA LYS A 85 20.08 15.90 -3.22
C LYS A 85 18.69 16.38 -2.84
N ALA A 86 18.60 17.41 -2.02
CA ALA A 86 17.32 18.01 -1.61
C ALA A 86 16.39 18.34 -2.80
N LYS A 87 16.94 18.85 -3.91
CA LYS A 87 16.14 19.12 -5.13
C LYS A 87 15.57 17.86 -5.78
N GLU A 88 16.31 16.75 -5.75
CA GLU A 88 15.88 15.45 -6.27
C GLU A 88 14.77 14.87 -5.39
N GLN A 89 14.95 14.92 -4.07
CA GLN A 89 13.95 14.50 -3.08
C GLN A 89 12.65 15.31 -3.20
N SER A 90 12.73 16.64 -3.26
CA SER A 90 11.56 17.50 -3.49
C SER A 90 10.86 17.17 -4.80
N ARG A 91 11.60 16.75 -5.82
CA ARG A 91 11.02 16.37 -7.11
C ARG A 91 10.31 15.02 -7.07
N LEU A 92 10.82 14.05 -6.32
CA LEU A 92 10.09 12.81 -6.01
C LEU A 92 8.78 13.08 -5.24
N GLN A 93 8.81 14.00 -4.27
CA GLN A 93 7.60 14.43 -3.56
C GLN A 93 6.57 15.06 -4.49
N MET A 94 6.97 15.96 -5.38
CA MET A 94 6.08 16.52 -6.40
C MET A 94 5.53 15.43 -7.33
N ARG A 95 6.37 14.50 -7.74
CA ARG A 95 5.99 13.36 -8.60
C ARG A 95 4.95 12.46 -7.91
N MET A 96 4.99 12.34 -6.57
CA MET A 96 3.96 11.66 -5.78
C MET A 96 2.63 12.41 -5.75
N MET A 97 2.64 13.76 -5.79
CA MET A 97 1.42 14.55 -5.93
C MET A 97 0.81 14.37 -7.33
N GLU A 98 1.63 14.40 -8.38
CA GLU A 98 1.20 14.13 -9.76
C GLU A 98 0.57 12.72 -9.89
N MET A 99 1.14 11.74 -9.17
CA MET A 99 0.58 10.40 -9.09
C MET A 99 -0.84 10.41 -8.48
N ALA A 100 -1.05 11.12 -7.36
CA ALA A 100 -2.36 11.26 -6.74
C ALA A 100 -3.39 11.92 -7.69
N ASP A 101 -2.96 12.91 -8.47
CA ASP A 101 -3.79 13.55 -9.49
C ASP A 101 -4.20 12.55 -10.58
N SER A 102 -3.25 11.78 -11.12
CA SER A 102 -3.54 10.78 -12.15
C SER A 102 -4.45 9.65 -11.67
N PHE A 103 -4.29 9.18 -10.42
CA PHE A 103 -5.21 8.20 -9.83
C PHE A 103 -6.63 8.79 -9.68
N TYR A 104 -6.74 10.03 -9.22
CA TYR A 104 -8.03 10.72 -9.10
C TYR A 104 -8.73 10.90 -10.47
N GLU A 105 -7.99 11.34 -11.49
CA GLU A 105 -8.50 11.49 -12.87
C GLU A 105 -9.04 10.16 -13.44
N GLN A 106 -8.42 9.04 -13.06
CA GLN A 106 -8.87 7.69 -13.41
C GLN A 106 -10.01 7.16 -12.52
N LYS A 107 -10.57 8.01 -11.64
CA LYS A 107 -11.63 7.66 -10.67
C LYS A 107 -11.19 6.57 -9.67
N LYS A 108 -9.88 6.43 -9.44
CA LYS A 108 -9.31 5.51 -8.46
C LYS A 108 -9.04 6.28 -7.15
N LEU A 109 -10.01 6.25 -6.24
CA LEU A 109 -9.92 6.92 -4.95
C LEU A 109 -9.17 6.04 -3.96
N ILE A 110 -7.85 6.19 -3.92
CA ILE A 110 -6.98 5.38 -3.08
C ILE A 110 -6.33 6.21 -1.96
N PHE A 111 -6.10 5.61 -0.81
CA PHE A 111 -5.24 6.12 0.26
C PHE A 111 -4.19 5.09 0.63
N LEU A 112 -3.03 5.57 1.09
CA LEU A 112 -1.92 4.74 1.55
C LEU A 112 -1.87 4.77 3.08
N GLU A 113 -1.90 3.60 3.72
CA GLU A 113 -1.83 3.45 5.18
C GLU A 113 -0.58 2.65 5.54
N TYR A 114 0.19 3.17 6.49
CA TYR A 114 1.34 2.45 7.05
C TYR A 114 0.84 1.47 8.12
N ALA A 115 1.02 0.19 7.89
CA ALA A 115 0.54 -0.89 8.75
C ALA A 115 1.67 -1.60 9.52
N GLY A 116 2.77 -0.89 9.84
CA GLY A 116 3.89 -1.43 10.62
C GLY A 116 3.50 -1.88 12.04
N GLY A 117 4.45 -2.52 12.74
CA GLY A 117 4.21 -3.17 14.04
C GLY A 117 4.89 -4.54 14.10
N ILE A 118 4.53 -5.35 15.11
CA ILE A 118 5.12 -6.69 15.31
C ILE A 118 4.73 -7.67 14.18
N SER A 119 3.59 -7.43 13.52
CA SER A 119 3.12 -8.20 12.36
C SER A 119 2.54 -7.24 11.33
N PRO A 120 3.36 -6.66 10.45
CA PRO A 120 2.88 -5.74 9.43
C PRO A 120 1.85 -6.43 8.53
N THR A 121 0.72 -5.77 8.32
CA THR A 121 -0.35 -6.32 7.48
C THR A 121 -0.34 -5.65 6.12
N TYR A 122 -0.20 -6.44 5.07
CA TYR A 122 -0.55 -5.99 3.73
C TYR A 122 -2.03 -6.30 3.51
N GLY A 123 -2.79 -5.32 3.05
CA GLY A 123 -4.24 -5.51 2.96
C GLY A 123 -4.98 -4.36 2.31
N ILE A 124 -6.19 -4.65 1.86
CA ILE A 124 -7.10 -3.67 1.29
C ILE A 124 -8.27 -3.47 2.25
N LYS A 125 -8.51 -2.22 2.64
CA LYS A 125 -9.68 -1.81 3.40
C LYS A 125 -10.52 -0.88 2.54
N GLU A 126 -11.84 -1.07 2.56
CA GLU A 126 -12.77 -0.08 2.00
C GLU A 126 -13.24 0.87 3.09
N ASP A 127 -13.40 2.15 2.76
CA ASP A 127 -13.88 3.17 3.69
C ASP A 127 -14.70 4.24 2.95
N MET A 128 -15.26 5.19 3.70
CA MET A 128 -15.98 6.34 3.17
C MET A 128 -15.23 7.63 3.51
N PHE A 129 -14.97 8.47 2.51
CA PHE A 129 -14.45 9.82 2.70
C PHE A 129 -15.29 10.81 1.91
N LYS A 130 -15.96 11.74 2.62
CA LYS A 130 -16.84 12.75 2.02
C LYS A 130 -17.88 12.12 1.07
N ASP A 131 -18.57 11.10 1.58
CA ASP A 131 -19.61 10.34 0.86
C ASP A 131 -19.13 9.60 -0.41
N LYS A 132 -17.81 9.54 -0.64
CA LYS A 132 -17.21 8.73 -1.70
C LYS A 132 -16.56 7.49 -1.11
N LYS A 133 -16.80 6.34 -1.76
CA LYS A 133 -16.12 5.08 -1.42
C LYS A 133 -14.64 5.20 -1.80
N VAL A 134 -13.76 4.91 -0.84
CA VAL A 134 -12.31 4.93 -1.02
C VAL A 134 -11.71 3.57 -0.68
N ILE A 135 -10.57 3.27 -1.31
CA ILE A 135 -9.78 2.07 -1.05
C ILE A 135 -8.54 2.49 -0.27
N ILE A 136 -8.32 1.93 0.90
CA ILE A 136 -7.13 2.12 1.72
C ILE A 136 -6.20 0.92 1.50
N LEU A 137 -5.03 1.20 0.95
CA LEU A 137 -3.96 0.24 0.78
C LEU A 137 -3.12 0.24 2.06
N ARG A 138 -3.28 -0.81 2.86
CA ARG A 138 -2.41 -1.09 4.00
C ARG A 138 -1.13 -1.67 3.45
N MET A 139 -0.12 -0.82 3.45
CA MET A 139 1.23 -1.19 3.10
C MET A 139 1.90 -1.62 4.39
N GLY A 140 2.64 -2.73 4.37
CA GLY A 140 3.38 -3.19 5.55
C GLY A 140 4.36 -2.14 6.10
N GLY A 141 5.26 -2.58 6.96
CA GLY A 141 6.18 -1.67 7.60
C GLY A 141 7.10 -2.41 8.56
N THR A 142 8.02 -1.66 9.14
CA THR A 142 8.91 -2.18 10.19
C THR A 142 8.30 -1.89 11.55
N CYS A 143 8.68 -2.70 12.55
CA CYS A 143 8.37 -2.42 13.96
C CYS A 143 9.24 -1.30 14.54
N ILE A 144 10.34 -0.95 13.87
CA ILE A 144 11.30 0.09 14.26
C ILE A 144 11.02 1.34 13.43
N ILE A 145 10.69 2.46 14.09
CA ILE A 145 10.56 3.74 13.40
C ILE A 145 11.95 4.36 13.25
N ASP A 146 12.56 4.11 12.09
CA ASP A 146 13.80 4.75 11.64
C ASP A 146 13.52 5.78 10.53
N GLU A 147 14.58 6.37 9.96
CA GLU A 147 14.46 7.35 8.89
C GLU A 147 13.79 6.78 7.62
N ILE A 148 14.02 5.50 7.33
CA ILE A 148 13.39 4.78 6.22
C ILE A 148 11.86 4.74 6.43
N ALA A 149 11.41 4.36 7.63
CA ALA A 149 9.99 4.37 7.99
C ALA A 149 9.39 5.79 7.97
N TYR A 150 10.16 6.80 8.39
CA TYR A 150 9.73 8.19 8.34
C TYR A 150 9.54 8.68 6.89
N ASN A 151 10.49 8.37 6.01
CA ASN A 151 10.43 8.75 4.59
C ASN A 151 9.25 8.09 3.87
N GLU A 152 8.96 6.83 4.18
CA GLU A 152 7.79 6.13 3.68
C GLU A 152 6.47 6.79 4.12
N LYS A 153 6.31 7.03 5.43
CA LYS A 153 5.13 7.72 5.98
C LYS A 153 4.94 9.12 5.40
N ARG A 154 6.05 9.85 5.19
CA ARG A 154 6.02 11.18 4.58
C ARG A 154 5.44 11.13 3.17
N MET A 155 5.86 10.18 2.34
CA MET A 155 5.35 10.04 0.98
C MET A 155 3.88 9.62 0.95
N TYR A 156 3.44 8.75 1.87
CA TYR A 156 2.03 8.41 2.03
C TYR A 156 1.21 9.64 2.39
N SER A 157 1.69 10.45 3.34
CA SER A 157 1.04 11.70 3.70
C SER A 157 0.90 12.65 2.53
N ILE A 158 1.95 12.85 1.73
CA ILE A 158 1.91 13.74 0.55
C ILE A 158 0.86 13.28 -0.45
N PHE A 159 0.85 11.98 -0.77
CA PHE A 159 -0.12 11.39 -1.67
C PHE A 159 -1.55 11.56 -1.14
N ASN A 160 -1.79 11.18 0.12
CA ASN A 160 -3.10 11.21 0.74
C ASN A 160 -3.65 12.64 0.86
N GLU A 161 -2.82 13.60 1.27
CA GLU A 161 -3.25 15.00 1.37
C GLU A 161 -3.60 15.59 -0.01
N ARG A 162 -2.87 15.20 -1.07
CA ARG A 162 -3.22 15.59 -2.43
C ARG A 162 -4.54 14.96 -2.88
N MET A 163 -4.72 13.66 -2.65
CA MET A 163 -5.97 12.95 -2.96
C MET A 163 -7.17 13.54 -2.21
N LYS A 164 -7.03 13.85 -0.91
CA LYS A 164 -8.08 14.52 -0.12
C LYS A 164 -8.49 15.85 -0.74
N LYS A 165 -7.53 16.69 -1.15
CA LYS A 165 -7.81 17.96 -1.83
C LYS A 165 -8.54 17.75 -3.15
N ASN A 166 -8.13 16.77 -3.95
CA ASN A 166 -8.80 16.45 -5.21
C ASN A 166 -10.26 16.01 -5.00
N ILE A 167 -10.51 15.20 -3.98
CA ILE A 167 -11.87 14.77 -3.60
C ILE A 167 -12.71 15.93 -3.08
N GLN A 168 -12.15 16.87 -2.32
CA GLN A 168 -12.87 17.99 -1.72
C GLN A 168 -13.29 19.08 -2.72
N ASN A 169 -12.55 19.22 -3.82
CA ASN A 169 -12.81 20.26 -4.82
C ASN A 169 -13.94 19.91 -5.82
N TYR A 170 -14.62 18.77 -5.64
CA TYR A 170 -15.73 18.26 -6.48
C TYR A 170 -16.77 17.51 -5.65
#